data_AF-A0A8D8QJE1-F1
#
_entry.id   AF-A0A8D8QJE1-F1
#
_cell.length_a   1.000
_cell.length_b   1.000
_cell.length_c   1.000
_cell.angle_alpha   90.00
_cell.angle_beta   90.00
_cell.angle_gamma   90.00
#
_symmetry.space_group_name_H-M   'P 1'
#
loop_
_entity.id
_entity.type
_entity.pdbx_description
1 polymer ?
#
loop_
_entity_poly.entity_id
_entity_poly.type
_entity_poly.pdbx_seq_one_letter_code
_entity_poly.pdbx_strand_id
1 'polypeptide(L)'
;MGLKAENRKKALSVLEKIAYSTNEIEYEKNYEELIQLGFKELLSYYNTNWHPIRYEWVRGFMKSIKTFNITTTNHLESLNQKIKQVVERNSSLQSFFEDLLTCLSSIHTEQKHKAINLIVKTSHDYEKGSIEDFYSTQLTPYAWKLVAEELKQSRIMLFCMESNSCTISCECVLFKNTNLPCRHIFFKRIEMGSPITAKELIPTKYTREELFKNYCGDNTVHPMDDAESQFATVSSLPSHERTLSKQEKYKTAMLHCQDIANVLSDYGTKEFKKAISNLESTKIDLLNNNGHTFKDMVQSQILMPTEQPQIPIEQPKVELKDIRIDGRKLKRKGRPKGVDTTVIGLKKKKKANNKEGVMKIAQ
;
A
#
# COMPACT_ATOMS: atom_id res chain seq x y z
N MET A 1 -4.77 5.96 38.20
CA MET A 1 -6.03 5.37 38.70
C MET A 1 -5.75 4.23 39.66
N GLY A 2 -5.95 4.45 40.96
CA GLY A 2 -5.68 3.50 42.04
C GLY A 2 -6.82 2.51 42.32
N LEU A 3 -7.51 1.97 41.30
CA LEU A 3 -8.64 1.05 41.51
C LEU A 3 -8.18 -0.34 41.98
N LYS A 4 -8.90 -0.95 42.94
CA LYS A 4 -8.73 -2.38 43.31
C LYS A 4 -9.08 -3.29 42.13
N ALA A 5 -8.48 -4.48 42.07
CA ALA A 5 -8.61 -5.40 40.92
C ALA A 5 -10.08 -5.77 40.59
N GLU A 6 -10.92 -6.00 41.60
CA GLU A 6 -12.34 -6.31 41.42
C GLU A 6 -13.13 -5.12 40.83
N ASN A 7 -12.85 -3.91 41.33
CA ASN A 7 -13.46 -2.68 40.83
C ASN A 7 -13.06 -2.40 39.38
N ARG A 8 -11.82 -2.74 38.99
CA ARG A 8 -11.38 -2.67 37.59
C ARG A 8 -12.17 -3.61 36.69
N LYS A 9 -12.39 -4.86 37.11
CA LYS A 9 -13.17 -5.83 36.34
C LYS A 9 -14.62 -5.38 36.16
N LYS A 10 -15.25 -4.87 37.23
CA LYS A 10 -16.61 -4.32 37.17
C LYS A 10 -16.69 -3.13 36.21
N ALA A 11 -15.77 -2.17 36.34
CA ALA A 11 -15.72 -1.01 35.44
C ALA A 11 -15.50 -1.41 33.97
N LEU A 12 -14.57 -2.34 33.70
CA LEU A 12 -14.31 -2.83 32.35
C LEU A 12 -15.53 -3.51 31.73
N SER A 13 -16.28 -4.30 32.51
CA SER A 13 -17.50 -4.95 32.01
C SER A 13 -18.55 -3.92 31.57
N VAL A 14 -18.73 -2.84 32.32
CA VAL A 14 -19.67 -1.76 31.94
C VAL A 14 -19.14 -0.97 30.74
N LEU A 15 -17.84 -0.63 30.72
CA LEU A 15 -17.22 0.05 29.58
C LEU A 15 -17.32 -0.76 28.28
N GLU A 16 -17.22 -2.09 28.37
CA GLU A 16 -17.43 -2.99 27.23
C GLU A 16 -18.86 -2.90 26.71
N LYS A 17 -19.87 -2.93 27.59
CA LYS A 17 -21.28 -2.74 27.19
C LYS A 17 -21.49 -1.38 26.51
N ILE A 18 -20.89 -0.31 27.05
CA ILE A 18 -20.95 1.02 26.45
C ILE A 18 -20.36 1.00 25.03
N ALA A 19 -19.16 0.44 24.86
CA ALA A 19 -18.49 0.37 23.56
C ALA A 19 -19.31 -0.38 22.49
N TYR A 20 -20.05 -1.41 22.91
CA TYR A 20 -20.88 -2.23 22.02
C TYR A 20 -22.34 -1.80 21.91
N SER A 21 -22.73 -0.67 22.51
CA SER A 21 -24.10 -0.16 22.45
C SER A 21 -24.54 0.08 21.01
N THR A 22 -25.77 -0.31 20.67
CA THR A 22 -26.28 -0.28 19.30
C THR A 22 -26.98 1.03 18.93
N ASN A 23 -27.51 1.75 19.91
CA ASN A 23 -28.26 2.99 19.76
C ASN A 23 -28.10 3.89 21.00
N GLU A 24 -28.60 5.13 20.93
CA GLU A 24 -28.40 6.14 22.00
C GLU A 24 -29.06 5.72 23.31
N ILE A 25 -30.20 5.04 23.26
CA ILE A 25 -30.94 4.59 24.44
C ILE A 25 -30.13 3.54 25.20
N GLU A 26 -29.58 2.56 24.48
CA GLU A 26 -28.73 1.53 25.07
C GLU A 26 -27.43 2.11 25.63
N TYR A 27 -26.82 3.06 24.91
CA TYR A 27 -25.63 3.77 25.37
C TYR A 27 -25.89 4.51 26.68
N GLU A 28 -26.97 5.30 26.74
CA GLU A 28 -27.27 6.12 27.91
C GLU A 28 -27.56 5.26 29.13
N LYS A 29 -28.31 4.16 28.96
CA LYS A 29 -28.52 3.16 30.01
C LYS A 29 -27.21 2.59 30.56
N ASN A 30 -26.29 2.22 29.68
CA ASN A 30 -24.99 1.66 30.09
C ASN A 30 -24.08 2.74 30.73
N TYR A 31 -24.21 3.99 30.28
CA TYR A 31 -23.49 5.14 30.86
C TYR A 31 -24.02 5.49 32.26
N GLU A 32 -25.33 5.40 32.49
CA GLU A 32 -25.92 5.51 33.82
C GLU A 32 -25.41 4.39 34.75
N GLU A 33 -25.29 3.15 34.26
CA GLU A 33 -24.67 2.04 35.02
C GLU A 33 -23.22 2.37 35.43
N LEU A 34 -22.46 3.05 34.56
CA LEU A 34 -21.09 3.51 34.86
C LEU A 34 -21.08 4.60 35.94
N ILE A 35 -22.01 5.55 35.89
CA ILE A 35 -22.17 6.60 36.91
C ILE A 35 -22.50 5.98 38.27
N GLN A 36 -23.39 4.99 38.30
CA GLN A 36 -23.81 4.28 39.52
C GLN A 36 -22.66 3.55 40.23
N LEU A 37 -21.58 3.19 39.52
CA LEU A 37 -20.38 2.61 40.15
C LEU A 37 -19.62 3.62 41.04
N GLY A 38 -19.84 4.93 40.86
CA GLY A 38 -19.33 5.97 41.77
C GLY A 38 -17.81 6.19 41.76
N PHE A 39 -17.09 5.68 40.76
CA PHE A 39 -15.63 5.83 40.67
C PHE A 39 -15.24 7.21 40.13
N LYS A 40 -15.11 8.21 41.02
CA LYS A 40 -14.86 9.63 40.66
C LYS A 40 -13.72 9.87 39.67
N GLU A 41 -12.54 9.30 39.90
CA GLU A 41 -11.38 9.46 38.98
C GLU A 41 -11.67 8.89 37.59
N LEU A 42 -12.32 7.72 37.54
CA LEU A 42 -12.67 7.06 36.28
C LEU A 42 -13.72 7.87 35.52
N LEU A 43 -14.77 8.33 36.21
CA LEU A 43 -15.84 9.14 35.62
C LEU A 43 -15.31 10.48 35.11
N SER A 44 -14.44 11.14 35.87
CA SER A 44 -13.78 12.37 35.42
C SER A 44 -12.99 12.12 34.15
N TYR A 45 -12.13 11.09 34.13
CA TYR A 45 -11.37 10.75 32.94
C TYR A 45 -12.26 10.36 31.75
N TYR A 46 -13.30 9.56 31.97
CA TYR A 46 -14.24 9.13 30.94
C TYR A 46 -15.00 10.31 30.33
N ASN A 47 -15.52 11.22 31.16
CA ASN A 47 -16.28 12.38 30.70
C ASN A 47 -15.43 13.44 30.03
N THR A 48 -14.14 13.53 30.38
CA THR A 48 -13.21 14.42 29.69
C THR A 48 -12.76 13.86 28.34
N ASN A 49 -12.49 12.54 28.24
CA ASN A 49 -11.76 11.99 27.09
C ASN A 49 -12.60 11.11 26.17
N TRP A 50 -13.64 10.43 26.68
CA TRP A 50 -14.34 9.37 25.95
C TRP A 50 -15.80 9.72 25.62
N HIS A 51 -16.55 10.25 26.59
CA HIS A 51 -17.96 10.60 26.39
C HIS A 51 -18.18 11.67 25.28
N PRO A 52 -17.37 12.75 25.17
CA PRO A 52 -17.58 13.77 24.14
C PRO A 52 -17.41 13.24 22.72
N ILE A 53 -16.51 12.28 22.53
CA ILE A 53 -16.19 11.67 21.23
C ILE A 53 -16.91 10.33 21.01
N ARG A 54 -17.98 10.04 21.76
CA ARG A 54 -18.69 8.74 21.72
C ARG A 54 -19.10 8.28 20.32
N TYR A 55 -19.43 9.22 19.44
CA TYR A 55 -19.81 8.89 18.07
C TYR A 55 -18.67 8.22 17.27
N GLU A 56 -17.41 8.45 17.64
CA GLU A 56 -16.23 7.94 16.92
C GLU A 56 -15.86 6.49 17.27
N TRP A 57 -16.25 6.01 18.46
CA TRP A 57 -15.78 4.71 18.98
C TRP A 57 -16.89 3.77 19.45
N VAL A 58 -18.11 4.26 19.71
CA VAL A 58 -19.25 3.41 20.05
C VAL A 58 -19.79 2.74 18.80
N ARG A 59 -19.88 1.41 18.82
CA ARG A 59 -20.16 0.59 17.62
C ARG A 59 -21.47 0.94 16.91
N GLY A 60 -22.52 1.26 17.66
CA GLY A 60 -23.81 1.71 17.11
C GLY A 60 -23.70 3.03 16.35
N PHE A 61 -22.90 3.95 16.87
CA PHE A 61 -22.74 5.31 16.36
C PHE A 61 -21.76 5.41 15.20
N MET A 62 -20.70 4.59 15.19
CA MET A 62 -19.71 4.54 14.09
C MET A 62 -20.33 4.28 12.71
N LYS A 63 -21.56 3.76 12.67
CA LYS A 63 -22.34 3.56 11.44
C LYS A 63 -22.75 4.86 10.75
N SER A 64 -22.93 5.95 11.49
CA SER A 64 -23.31 7.25 10.93
C SER A 64 -22.10 8.09 10.49
N ILE A 65 -20.88 7.66 10.83
CA ILE A 65 -19.62 8.33 10.50
C ILE A 65 -18.84 7.55 9.44
N LYS A 66 -18.03 8.29 8.68
CA LYS A 66 -17.15 7.78 7.62
C LYS A 66 -15.96 7.02 8.20
N THR A 67 -16.18 5.79 8.65
CA THR A 67 -15.16 4.90 9.23
C THR A 67 -14.59 3.88 8.24
N PHE A 68 -15.09 3.84 6.99
CA PHE A 68 -14.70 2.87 5.96
C PHE A 68 -14.82 1.39 6.38
N ASN A 69 -15.78 1.12 7.27
CA ASN A 69 -16.00 -0.15 7.99
C ASN A 69 -14.81 -0.59 8.85
N ILE A 70 -13.87 0.30 9.15
CA ILE A 70 -12.82 0.07 10.14
C ILE A 70 -13.45 0.21 11.51
N THR A 71 -13.67 -0.94 12.14
CA THR A 71 -14.33 -1.06 13.46
C THR A 71 -13.41 -1.65 14.52
N THR A 72 -12.16 -1.97 14.14
CA THR A 72 -11.18 -2.62 15.03
C THR A 72 -9.78 -2.09 14.78
N THR A 73 -8.93 -2.20 15.81
CA THR A 73 -7.51 -1.84 15.80
C THR A 73 -6.61 -2.94 15.21
N ASN A 74 -7.19 -4.00 14.64
CA ASN A 74 -6.46 -5.17 14.13
C ASN A 74 -5.32 -4.80 13.16
N HIS A 75 -5.53 -3.80 12.30
CA HIS A 75 -4.52 -3.34 11.36
C HIS A 75 -3.31 -2.71 12.07
N LEU A 76 -3.56 -1.91 13.12
CA LEU A 76 -2.56 -1.26 13.95
C LEU A 76 -1.81 -2.29 14.81
N GLU A 77 -2.54 -3.23 15.41
CA GLU A 77 -1.96 -4.30 16.21
C GLU A 77 -1.06 -5.22 15.37
N SER A 78 -1.50 -5.56 14.17
CA SER A 78 -0.70 -6.32 13.20
C SER A 78 0.57 -5.57 12.81
N LEU A 79 0.49 -4.27 12.54
CA LEU A 79 1.66 -3.43 12.26
C LEU A 79 2.62 -3.37 13.45
N ASN A 80 2.11 -3.10 14.65
CA ASN A 80 2.89 -3.07 15.88
C ASN A 80 3.57 -4.42 16.15
N GLN A 81 2.89 -5.53 15.87
CA GLN A 81 3.45 -6.86 15.99
C GLN A 81 4.58 -7.09 14.98
N LYS A 82 4.42 -6.65 13.72
CA LYS A 82 5.48 -6.71 12.70
C LYS A 82 6.71 -5.91 13.13
N ILE A 83 6.53 -4.69 13.63
CA ILE A 83 7.65 -3.85 14.13
C ILE A 83 8.37 -4.55 15.29
N LYS A 84 7.62 -5.04 16.29
CA LYS A 84 8.17 -5.77 17.46
C LYS A 84 8.89 -7.08 17.10
N GLN A 85 8.63 -7.66 15.93
CA GLN A 85 9.33 -8.86 15.46
C GLN A 85 10.71 -8.56 14.88
N VAL A 86 10.94 -7.34 14.42
CA VAL A 86 12.18 -6.93 13.76
C VAL A 86 13.07 -6.13 14.71
N VAL A 87 12.46 -5.25 15.50
CA VAL A 87 13.15 -4.40 16.46
C VAL A 87 13.41 -5.16 17.77
N GLU A 88 14.69 -5.26 18.15
CA GLU A 88 15.09 -5.84 19.42
C GLU A 88 14.94 -4.87 20.60
N ARG A 89 14.68 -5.43 21.79
CA ARG A 89 14.62 -4.63 23.01
C ARG A 89 16.05 -4.21 23.40
N ASN A 90 16.25 -2.93 23.70
CA ASN A 90 17.54 -2.33 24.07
C ASN A 90 18.59 -2.33 22.94
N SER A 91 18.15 -2.34 21.68
CA SER A 91 19.04 -2.14 20.53
C SER A 91 19.62 -0.72 20.54
N SER A 92 20.79 -0.51 19.94
CA SER A 92 21.31 0.85 19.72
C SER A 92 20.35 1.63 18.81
N LEU A 93 20.33 2.96 18.92
CA LEU A 93 19.46 3.79 18.08
C LEU A 93 19.72 3.57 16.58
N GLN A 94 20.98 3.39 16.18
CA GLN A 94 21.36 3.07 14.81
C GLN A 94 20.72 1.75 14.34
N SER A 95 20.93 0.67 15.10
CA SER A 95 20.35 -0.64 14.75
C SER A 95 18.82 -0.64 14.73
N PHE A 96 18.19 0.14 15.62
CA PHE A 96 16.75 0.36 15.62
C PHE A 96 16.26 0.95 14.30
N PHE A 97 16.90 2.02 13.80
CA PHE A 97 16.49 2.65 12.56
C PHE A 97 16.75 1.77 11.34
N GLU A 98 17.89 1.07 11.28
CA GLU A 98 18.18 0.11 10.21
C GLU A 98 17.12 -1.00 10.13
N ASP A 99 16.78 -1.58 11.29
CA ASP A 99 15.76 -2.62 11.41
C ASP A 99 14.34 -2.10 11.07
N LEU A 100 14.00 -0.88 11.53
CA LEU A 100 12.70 -0.26 11.25
C LEU A 100 12.54 0.08 9.77
N LEU A 101 13.53 0.70 9.14
CA LEU A 101 13.50 1.02 7.71
C LEU A 101 13.39 -0.25 6.88
N THR A 102 14.15 -1.30 7.23
CA THR A 102 14.05 -2.61 6.57
C THR A 102 12.63 -3.19 6.68
N CYS A 103 12.01 -3.09 7.85
CA CYS A 103 10.62 -3.52 8.07
C CYS A 103 9.65 -2.73 7.18
N LEU A 104 9.77 -1.40 7.12
CA LEU A 104 8.92 -0.54 6.30
C LEU A 104 9.10 -0.81 4.80
N SER A 105 10.33 -0.96 4.32
CA SER A 105 10.62 -1.33 2.93
C SER A 105 10.02 -2.69 2.57
N SER A 106 10.08 -3.66 3.48
CA SER A 106 9.46 -4.98 3.28
C SER A 106 7.95 -4.89 3.18
N ILE A 107 7.30 -4.09 4.05
CA ILE A 107 5.85 -3.86 4.00
C ILE A 107 5.47 -3.15 2.69
N HIS A 108 6.20 -2.11 2.30
CA HIS A 108 5.95 -1.39 1.05
C HIS A 108 6.07 -2.31 -0.16
N THR A 109 7.11 -3.16 -0.21
CA THR A 109 7.30 -4.16 -1.27
C THR A 109 6.14 -5.15 -1.32
N GLU A 110 5.65 -5.63 -0.16
CA GLU A 110 4.47 -6.50 -0.07
C GLU A 110 3.22 -5.83 -0.68
N GLN A 111 2.99 -4.54 -0.36
CA GLN A 111 1.84 -3.80 -0.87
C GLN A 111 1.96 -3.52 -2.38
N LYS A 112 3.15 -3.15 -2.86
CA LYS A 112 3.45 -3.02 -4.30
C LYS A 112 3.13 -4.31 -5.05
N HIS A 113 3.58 -5.45 -4.53
CA HIS A 113 3.23 -6.75 -5.11
C HIS A 113 1.72 -7.03 -5.11
N LYS A 114 0.97 -6.67 -4.06
CA LYS A 114 -0.49 -6.83 -4.06
C LYS A 114 -1.16 -5.93 -5.09
N ALA A 115 -0.73 -4.67 -5.20
CA ALA A 115 -1.27 -3.73 -6.18
C ALA A 115 -1.04 -4.20 -7.62
N ILE A 116 0.17 -4.68 -7.95
CA ILE A 116 0.48 -5.30 -9.25
C ILE A 116 -0.42 -6.51 -9.50
N ASN A 117 -0.55 -7.41 -8.52
CA ASN A 117 -1.37 -8.61 -8.67
C ASN A 117 -2.85 -8.28 -8.92
N LEU A 118 -3.38 -7.17 -8.40
CA LEU A 118 -4.76 -6.75 -8.62
C LEU A 118 -5.03 -6.31 -10.07
N ILE A 119 -4.03 -5.78 -10.77
CA ILE A 119 -4.13 -5.39 -12.18
C ILE A 119 -3.88 -6.59 -13.09
N VAL A 120 -2.87 -7.41 -12.76
CA VAL A 120 -2.46 -8.54 -13.61
C VAL A 120 -3.41 -9.73 -13.50
N LYS A 121 -3.97 -10.00 -12.32
CA LYS A 121 -4.88 -11.13 -12.10
C LYS A 121 -6.32 -10.66 -12.15
N THR A 122 -6.93 -10.72 -13.32
CA THR A 122 -8.37 -10.54 -13.49
C THR A 122 -9.03 -11.91 -13.61
N SER A 123 -9.78 -12.34 -12.59
CA SER A 123 -10.71 -13.47 -12.78
C SER A 123 -11.93 -12.94 -13.53
N HIS A 124 -12.28 -13.61 -14.63
CA HIS A 124 -13.47 -13.30 -15.40
C HIS A 124 -14.53 -14.31 -15.00
N ASP A 125 -15.19 -14.03 -13.87
CA ASP A 125 -16.29 -14.86 -13.38
C ASP A 125 -17.65 -14.36 -13.92
N TYR A 126 -17.67 -13.26 -14.69
CA TYR A 126 -18.86 -12.59 -15.20
C TYR A 126 -18.81 -12.40 -16.72
N GLU A 127 -19.98 -12.33 -17.35
CA GLU A 127 -20.11 -12.05 -18.78
C GLU A 127 -19.60 -10.64 -19.12
N LYS A 128 -18.85 -10.52 -20.22
CA LYS A 128 -18.27 -9.25 -20.66
C LYS A 128 -19.37 -8.21 -20.90
N GLY A 129 -19.21 -7.03 -20.31
CA GLY A 129 -20.16 -5.93 -20.42
C GLY A 129 -21.36 -6.02 -19.47
N SER A 130 -21.43 -7.03 -18.60
CA SER A 130 -22.39 -7.05 -17.50
C SER A 130 -22.11 -5.95 -16.47
N ILE A 131 -23.12 -5.62 -15.65
CA ILE A 131 -22.96 -4.66 -14.54
C ILE A 131 -21.91 -5.18 -13.55
N GLU A 132 -21.93 -6.49 -13.31
CA GLU A 132 -20.97 -7.20 -12.47
C GLU A 132 -19.56 -7.12 -13.04
N ASP A 133 -19.36 -7.31 -14.35
CA ASP A 133 -18.08 -7.12 -15.04
C ASP A 133 -17.57 -5.67 -14.89
N PHE A 134 -18.44 -4.67 -15.08
CA PHE A 134 -18.06 -3.25 -14.92
C PHE A 134 -17.49 -2.92 -13.54
N TYR A 135 -18.17 -3.33 -12.46
CA TYR A 135 -17.72 -3.03 -11.10
C TYR A 135 -16.57 -3.95 -10.67
N SER A 136 -16.64 -5.23 -11.02
CA SER A 136 -15.61 -6.21 -10.68
C SER A 136 -14.32 -6.01 -11.47
N THR A 137 -14.27 -5.19 -12.53
CA THR A 137 -13.02 -4.82 -13.22
C THR A 137 -12.40 -3.54 -12.65
N GLN A 138 -13.21 -2.59 -12.20
CA GLN A 138 -12.73 -1.29 -11.71
C GLN A 138 -12.44 -1.25 -10.20
N LEU A 139 -13.24 -1.91 -9.38
CA LEU A 139 -13.13 -1.85 -7.91
C LEU A 139 -12.12 -2.86 -7.36
N THR A 140 -11.46 -2.50 -6.26
CA THR A 140 -10.75 -3.46 -5.43
C THR A 140 -11.68 -4.61 -4.97
N PRO A 141 -11.16 -5.84 -4.76
CA PRO A 141 -11.98 -6.98 -4.36
C PRO A 141 -12.82 -6.72 -3.09
N TYR A 142 -12.28 -5.94 -2.16
CA TYR A 142 -12.99 -5.51 -0.96
C TYR A 142 -14.22 -4.66 -1.30
N ALA A 143 -14.05 -3.60 -2.09
CA ALA A 143 -15.15 -2.71 -2.46
C ALA A 143 -16.17 -3.42 -3.36
N TRP A 144 -15.70 -4.27 -4.29
CA TRP A 144 -16.58 -5.08 -5.13
C TRP A 144 -17.49 -5.97 -4.28
N LYS A 145 -16.96 -6.65 -3.26
CA LYS A 145 -17.77 -7.50 -2.38
C LYS A 145 -18.94 -6.73 -1.73
N LEU A 146 -18.71 -5.49 -1.31
CA LEU A 146 -19.76 -4.65 -0.73
C LEU A 146 -20.79 -4.23 -1.77
N VAL A 147 -20.33 -3.75 -2.93
CA VAL A 147 -21.20 -3.29 -4.02
C VAL A 147 -22.03 -4.43 -4.61
N ALA A 148 -21.44 -5.63 -4.76
CA ALA A 148 -22.13 -6.81 -5.28
C ALA A 148 -23.32 -7.22 -4.41
N GLU A 149 -23.16 -7.16 -3.08
CA GLU A 149 -24.27 -7.43 -2.16
C GLU A 149 -25.36 -6.37 -2.28
N GLU A 150 -25.00 -5.08 -2.31
CA GLU A 150 -26.00 -4.01 -2.47
C GLU A 150 -26.73 -4.05 -3.80
N LEU A 151 -26.04 -4.40 -4.89
CA LEU A 151 -26.62 -4.57 -6.21
C LEU A 151 -27.61 -5.75 -6.23
N LYS A 152 -27.28 -6.85 -5.55
CA LYS A 152 -28.20 -7.97 -5.39
C LYS A 152 -29.45 -7.54 -4.60
N GLN A 153 -29.26 -6.81 -3.51
CA GLN A 153 -30.35 -6.34 -2.67
C GLN A 153 -31.25 -5.34 -3.40
N SER A 154 -30.70 -4.44 -4.23
CA SER A 154 -31.49 -3.47 -4.98
C SER A 154 -32.48 -4.11 -5.96
N ARG A 155 -32.15 -5.29 -6.52
CA ARG A 155 -33.03 -6.03 -7.44
C ARG A 155 -34.27 -6.61 -6.76
N ILE A 156 -34.23 -6.81 -5.44
CA ILE A 156 -35.32 -7.41 -4.64
C ILE A 156 -36.14 -6.31 -3.94
N MET A 157 -35.67 -5.06 -3.95
CA MET A 157 -36.40 -3.94 -3.35
C MET A 157 -37.68 -3.64 -4.12
N LEU A 158 -38.79 -3.50 -3.38
CA LEU A 158 -40.09 -3.11 -3.93
C LEU A 158 -40.27 -1.57 -3.94
N PHE A 159 -39.68 -0.89 -2.97
CA PHE A 159 -39.74 0.58 -2.83
C PHE A 159 -38.52 1.09 -2.06
N CYS A 160 -38.14 2.34 -2.30
CA CYS A 160 -37.09 3.01 -1.53
C CYS A 160 -37.69 3.74 -0.33
N MET A 161 -37.38 3.28 0.89
CA MET A 161 -37.81 3.95 2.13
C MET A 161 -37.04 5.25 2.41
N GLU A 162 -35.87 5.45 1.80
CA GLU A 162 -35.04 6.62 2.07
C GLU A 162 -35.39 7.77 1.13
N SER A 163 -36.20 8.70 1.63
CA SER A 163 -36.70 9.89 0.92
C SER A 163 -35.58 10.80 0.39
N ASN A 164 -34.40 10.80 1.03
CA ASN A 164 -33.25 11.63 0.66
C ASN A 164 -32.25 10.93 -0.28
N SER A 165 -32.60 9.74 -0.81
CA SER A 165 -31.75 9.04 -1.76
C SER A 165 -31.87 9.65 -3.17
N CYS A 166 -30.73 10.04 -3.74
CA CYS A 166 -30.59 10.52 -5.12
C CYS A 166 -29.89 9.47 -5.99
N THR A 167 -29.72 9.75 -7.28
CA THR A 167 -28.97 8.88 -8.21
C THR A 167 -27.49 8.73 -7.85
N ILE A 168 -26.90 9.65 -7.07
CA ILE A 168 -25.45 9.70 -6.79
C ILE A 168 -25.11 9.81 -5.30
N SER A 169 -26.09 10.07 -4.44
CA SER A 169 -25.90 10.30 -3.01
C SER A 169 -27.02 9.65 -2.20
N CYS A 170 -26.71 9.29 -0.96
CA CYS A 170 -27.65 8.62 -0.07
C CYS A 170 -27.26 8.85 1.40
N GLU A 171 -28.24 8.78 2.30
CA GLU A 171 -28.01 8.96 3.73
C GLU A 171 -27.95 7.64 4.52
N CYS A 172 -28.04 6.50 3.83
CA CYS A 172 -27.91 5.19 4.45
C CYS A 172 -26.55 4.99 5.11
N VAL A 173 -26.50 4.05 6.05
CA VAL A 173 -25.30 3.63 6.78
C VAL A 173 -24.15 3.31 5.82
N LEU A 174 -24.39 2.54 4.75
CA LEU A 174 -23.32 2.14 3.86
C LEU A 174 -22.70 3.34 3.13
N PHE A 175 -23.52 4.23 2.58
CA PHE A 175 -23.04 5.38 1.84
C PHE A 175 -22.32 6.37 2.75
N LYS A 176 -22.88 6.68 3.94
CA LYS A 176 -22.21 7.54 4.93
C LYS A 176 -20.86 6.98 5.38
N ASN A 177 -20.79 5.66 5.54
CA ASN A 177 -19.58 5.01 6.04
C ASN A 177 -18.50 4.87 4.96
N THR A 178 -18.90 4.50 3.73
CA THR A 178 -17.96 4.07 2.68
C THR A 178 -17.90 4.98 1.46
N ASN A 179 -18.94 5.76 1.17
CA ASN A 179 -19.22 6.46 -0.10
C ASN A 179 -19.42 5.52 -1.31
N LEU A 180 -19.52 4.20 -1.11
CA LEU A 180 -19.84 3.26 -2.19
C LEU A 180 -21.34 3.35 -2.54
N PRO A 181 -21.71 3.02 -3.80
CA PRO A 181 -23.10 2.99 -4.20
C PRO A 181 -23.84 1.92 -3.39
N CYS A 182 -24.94 2.31 -2.76
CA CYS A 182 -25.81 1.44 -1.99
C CYS A 182 -27.00 0.96 -2.81
N ARG A 183 -27.78 0.02 -2.25
CA ARG A 183 -29.00 -0.49 -2.87
C ARG A 183 -30.00 0.60 -3.26
N HIS A 184 -30.08 1.68 -2.49
CA HIS A 184 -30.99 2.80 -2.73
C HIS A 184 -30.59 3.59 -3.97
N ILE A 185 -29.29 3.85 -4.14
CA ILE A 185 -28.76 4.49 -5.35
C ILE A 185 -29.05 3.63 -6.58
N PHE A 186 -28.81 2.32 -6.50
CA PHE A 186 -29.11 1.41 -7.60
C PHE A 186 -30.60 1.38 -7.94
N PHE A 187 -31.46 1.25 -6.94
CA PHE A 187 -32.91 1.27 -7.11
C PHE A 187 -33.39 2.57 -7.77
N LYS A 188 -32.93 3.72 -7.28
CA LYS A 188 -33.32 5.03 -7.82
C LYS A 188 -32.85 5.22 -9.26
N ARG A 189 -31.65 4.75 -9.62
CA ARG A 189 -31.17 4.82 -11.00
C ARG A 189 -31.99 3.93 -11.93
N ILE A 190 -32.40 2.73 -11.50
CA ILE A 190 -33.33 1.87 -12.25
C ILE A 190 -34.66 2.58 -12.47
N GLU A 191 -35.24 3.15 -11.40
CA GLU A 191 -36.54 3.84 -11.43
C GLU A 191 -36.53 5.05 -12.39
N MET A 192 -35.42 5.81 -12.42
CA MET A 192 -35.25 6.99 -13.28
C MET A 192 -34.64 6.69 -14.66
N GLY A 193 -34.43 5.41 -15.02
CA GLY A 193 -33.81 5.03 -16.29
C GLY A 193 -32.35 5.51 -16.46
N SER A 194 -31.66 5.83 -15.38
CA SER A 194 -30.27 6.28 -15.39
C SER A 194 -29.30 5.08 -15.49
N PRO A 195 -28.14 5.23 -16.16
CA PRO A 195 -27.16 4.15 -16.24
C PRO A 195 -26.67 3.72 -14.86
N ILE A 196 -26.75 2.42 -14.57
CA ILE A 196 -26.21 1.81 -13.33
C ILE A 196 -24.67 1.75 -13.39
N THR A 197 -24.11 1.52 -14.58
CA THR A 197 -22.66 1.43 -14.82
C THR A 197 -22.04 2.79 -15.07
N ALA A 198 -22.17 3.71 -14.11
CA ALA A 198 -21.63 5.06 -14.23
C ALA A 198 -20.33 5.21 -13.42
N LYS A 199 -19.28 5.78 -14.03
CA LYS A 199 -17.97 5.97 -13.36
C LYS A 199 -18.05 6.93 -12.17
N GLU A 200 -18.95 7.91 -12.21
CA GLU A 200 -19.22 8.84 -11.11
C GLU A 200 -19.64 8.15 -9.80
N LEU A 201 -20.19 6.94 -9.88
CA LEU A 201 -20.60 6.15 -8.72
C LEU A 201 -19.41 5.49 -8.01
N ILE A 202 -18.23 5.46 -8.62
CA ILE A 202 -17.07 4.76 -8.11
C ILE A 202 -16.14 5.79 -7.44
N PRO A 203 -16.00 5.79 -6.11
CA PRO A 203 -15.01 6.63 -5.45
C PRO A 203 -13.61 6.19 -5.84
N THR A 204 -12.77 7.16 -6.27
CA THR A 204 -11.40 6.94 -6.75
C THR A 204 -10.57 6.05 -5.82
N LYS A 205 -10.68 6.26 -4.50
CA LYS A 205 -9.94 5.51 -3.46
C LYS A 205 -10.16 4.00 -3.46
N TYR A 206 -11.26 3.50 -4.04
CA TYR A 206 -11.54 2.06 -4.13
C TYR A 206 -11.18 1.45 -5.47
N THR A 207 -10.72 2.25 -6.43
CA THR A 207 -10.35 1.76 -7.74
C THR A 207 -9.03 1.00 -7.69
N ARG A 208 -8.90 0.01 -8.57
CA ARG A 208 -7.63 -0.72 -8.73
C ARG A 208 -6.53 0.16 -9.29
N GLU A 209 -6.90 1.03 -10.23
CA GLU A 209 -5.98 1.97 -10.87
C GLU A 209 -5.36 2.93 -9.85
N GLU A 210 -6.18 3.57 -9.01
CA GLU A 210 -5.69 4.47 -7.98
C GLU A 210 -4.82 3.74 -6.95
N LEU A 211 -5.21 2.53 -6.55
CA LEU A 211 -4.39 1.72 -5.65
C LEU A 211 -3.04 1.36 -6.30
N PHE A 212 -3.04 0.99 -7.58
CA PHE A 212 -1.82 0.72 -8.33
C PHE A 212 -0.94 1.96 -8.41
N LYS A 213 -1.51 3.11 -8.76
CA LYS A 213 -0.80 4.39 -8.82
C LYS A 213 -0.14 4.75 -7.49
N ASN A 214 -0.84 4.57 -6.37
CA ASN A 214 -0.33 4.90 -5.04
C ASN A 214 0.86 4.03 -4.57
N TYR A 215 0.99 2.79 -5.07
CA TYR A 215 2.08 1.88 -4.66
C TYR A 215 3.13 1.62 -5.76
N CYS A 216 2.79 1.86 -7.02
CA CYS A 216 3.59 1.50 -8.18
C CYS A 216 3.85 2.68 -9.13
N GLY A 217 3.14 3.80 -8.99
CA GLY A 217 3.44 5.00 -9.76
C GLY A 217 4.82 5.53 -9.34
N ASP A 218 5.73 5.61 -10.29
CA ASP A 218 7.00 6.30 -10.09
C ASP A 218 6.73 7.78 -9.75
N ASN A 219 7.48 8.29 -8.77
CA ASN A 219 7.46 9.65 -8.19
C ASN A 219 6.36 9.97 -7.18
N THR A 220 6.58 9.59 -5.92
CA THR A 220 6.47 10.60 -4.85
C THR A 220 7.80 11.37 -4.78
N VAL A 221 8.01 12.28 -5.72
CA VAL A 221 8.52 13.58 -5.30
C VAL A 221 7.41 14.10 -4.41
N HIS A 222 7.65 14.17 -3.09
CA HIS A 222 6.75 14.89 -2.21
C HIS A 222 6.49 16.26 -2.86
N PRO A 223 5.24 16.65 -3.11
CA PRO A 223 4.95 18.06 -3.29
C PRO A 223 5.38 18.70 -1.96
N MET A 224 6.52 19.41 -1.98
CA MET A 224 6.69 20.48 -1.01
C MET A 224 5.64 21.50 -1.42
N ASP A 225 4.49 21.45 -0.76
CA ASP A 225 3.52 22.53 -0.86
C ASP A 225 4.23 23.79 -0.35
N ASP A 226 4.43 24.73 -1.27
CA ASP A 226 4.64 26.13 -0.98
C ASP A 226 3.43 26.64 -0.19
N ALA A 227 3.49 26.50 1.13
CA ALA A 227 2.65 27.23 2.06
C ALA A 227 3.55 27.76 3.17
N GLU A 228 3.68 29.09 3.17
CA GLU A 228 4.47 29.91 4.07
C GLU A 228 4.37 29.42 5.54
N SER A 229 5.47 28.87 6.05
CA SER A 229 5.67 28.76 7.49
C SER A 229 7.12 29.08 7.79
N GLN A 230 7.31 30.25 8.40
CA GLN A 230 8.60 30.77 8.83
C GLN A 230 9.20 29.87 9.91
N PHE A 231 10.10 28.94 9.57
CA PHE A 231 11.05 28.40 10.55
C PHE A 231 12.35 27.92 9.89
N ALA A 232 13.46 28.46 10.41
CA ALA A 232 14.85 28.02 10.36
C ALA A 232 15.44 27.61 8.99
N THR A 233 16.23 28.53 8.42
CA THR A 233 17.19 28.27 7.34
C THR A 233 18.20 27.20 7.78
N VAL A 234 17.97 25.95 7.38
CA VAL A 234 19.04 24.95 7.36
C VAL A 234 19.75 25.10 6.02
N SER A 235 20.95 25.69 6.05
CA SER A 235 21.86 25.68 4.90
C SER A 235 22.16 24.23 4.53
N SER A 236 21.51 23.73 3.47
CA SER A 236 21.89 22.47 2.86
C SER A 236 23.20 22.69 2.09
N LEU A 237 24.25 21.99 2.52
CA LEU A 237 25.46 21.83 1.74
C LEU A 237 25.11 21.09 0.44
N PRO A 238 25.71 21.45 -0.70
CA PRO A 238 25.48 20.75 -1.96
C PRO A 238 25.87 19.28 -1.78
N SER A 239 24.92 18.39 -2.12
CA SER A 239 25.11 16.94 -2.13
C SER A 239 26.26 16.60 -3.07
N HIS A 240 27.43 16.30 -2.51
CA HIS A 240 28.52 15.72 -3.27
C HIS A 240 28.09 14.32 -3.72
N GLU A 241 28.03 14.08 -5.03
CA GLU A 241 27.83 12.73 -5.57
C GLU A 241 28.87 11.80 -4.96
N ARG A 242 28.39 10.77 -4.26
CA ARG A 242 29.25 9.79 -3.63
C ARG A 242 30.04 9.06 -4.71
N THR A 243 31.36 9.08 -4.57
CA THR A 243 32.25 8.31 -5.46
C THR A 243 31.98 6.81 -5.29
N LEU A 244 31.63 6.14 -6.40
CA LEU A 244 31.38 4.70 -6.41
C LEU A 244 32.64 3.92 -6.01
N SER A 245 32.48 2.96 -5.10
CA SER A 245 33.57 2.06 -4.70
C SER A 245 33.98 1.14 -5.86
N LYS A 246 35.19 0.59 -5.82
CA LYS A 246 35.69 -0.37 -6.82
C LYS A 246 34.73 -1.56 -7.01
N GLN A 247 34.13 -2.04 -5.92
CA GLN A 247 33.17 -3.15 -5.96
C GLN A 247 31.84 -2.75 -6.60
N GLU A 248 31.34 -1.54 -6.34
CA GLU A 248 30.12 -1.03 -6.98
C GLU A 248 30.35 -0.80 -8.48
N LYS A 249 31.47 -0.20 -8.87
CA LYS A 249 31.87 -0.02 -10.29
C LYS A 249 31.95 -1.36 -11.02
N TYR A 250 32.58 -2.36 -10.41
CA TYR A 250 32.67 -3.70 -10.99
C TYR A 250 31.31 -4.37 -11.15
N LYS A 251 30.42 -4.28 -10.14
CA LYS A 251 29.07 -4.87 -10.21
C LYS A 251 28.25 -4.24 -11.34
N THR A 252 28.27 -2.91 -11.47
CA THR A 252 27.55 -2.22 -12.53
C THR A 252 28.08 -2.58 -13.91
N ALA A 253 29.41 -2.58 -14.09
CA ALA A 253 30.03 -2.96 -15.36
C ALA A 253 29.72 -4.42 -15.75
N MET A 254 29.75 -5.34 -14.77
CA MET A 254 29.48 -6.76 -14.98
C MET A 254 28.04 -7.02 -15.42
N LEU A 255 27.06 -6.29 -14.87
CA LEU A 255 25.65 -6.40 -15.28
C LEU A 255 25.49 -6.09 -16.77
N HIS A 256 26.05 -4.98 -17.23
CA HIS A 256 25.99 -4.61 -18.65
C HIS A 256 26.74 -5.60 -19.55
N CYS A 257 27.88 -6.14 -19.11
CA CYS A 257 28.61 -7.16 -19.87
C CYS A 257 27.82 -8.48 -19.96
N GLN A 258 27.07 -8.85 -18.92
CA GLN A 258 26.19 -10.02 -18.94
C GLN A 258 25.03 -9.83 -19.91
N ASP A 259 24.42 -8.65 -19.93
CA ASP A 259 23.34 -8.33 -20.88
C ASP A 259 23.84 -8.40 -22.33
N ILE A 260 25.03 -7.84 -22.61
CA ILE A 260 25.66 -7.94 -23.93
C ILE A 260 25.93 -9.41 -24.30
N ALA A 261 26.45 -10.22 -23.38
CA ALA A 261 26.70 -11.63 -23.63
C ALA A 261 25.41 -12.41 -23.95
N ASN A 262 24.31 -12.11 -23.26
CA ASN A 262 23.00 -12.71 -23.53
C ASN A 262 22.51 -12.34 -24.93
N VAL A 263 22.58 -11.06 -25.32
CA VAL A 263 22.16 -10.60 -26.66
C VAL A 263 23.02 -11.23 -27.76
N LEU A 264 24.34 -11.30 -27.57
CA LEU A 264 25.24 -11.93 -28.54
C LEU A 264 25.00 -13.43 -28.71
N SER A 265 24.51 -14.12 -27.66
CA SER A 265 24.23 -15.55 -27.74
C SER A 265 23.07 -15.89 -28.69
N ASP A 266 22.19 -14.91 -28.96
CA ASP A 266 21.05 -15.06 -29.87
C ASP A 266 21.41 -14.74 -31.34
N TYR A 267 22.64 -14.31 -31.64
CA TYR A 267 23.05 -13.89 -32.98
C TYR A 267 23.43 -15.07 -33.88
N GLY A 268 23.21 -14.92 -35.19
CA GLY A 268 23.72 -15.86 -36.19
C GLY A 268 25.25 -15.87 -36.23
N THR A 269 25.86 -16.99 -36.64
CA THR A 269 27.32 -17.20 -36.54
C THR A 269 28.18 -16.17 -37.29
N LYS A 270 27.67 -15.56 -38.36
CA LYS A 270 28.37 -14.48 -39.10
C LYS A 270 28.24 -13.13 -38.39
N GLU A 271 27.06 -12.79 -37.88
CA GLU A 271 26.84 -11.55 -37.12
C GLU A 271 27.57 -11.59 -35.77
N PHE A 272 27.57 -12.74 -35.10
CA PHE A 272 28.31 -12.97 -33.87
C PHE A 272 29.81 -12.71 -34.05
N LYS A 273 30.42 -13.24 -35.12
CA LYS A 273 31.85 -13.01 -35.43
C LYS A 273 32.18 -11.54 -35.68
N LYS A 274 31.28 -10.80 -36.34
CA LYS A 274 31.45 -9.35 -36.55
C LYS A 274 31.28 -8.57 -35.24
N ALA A 275 30.27 -8.91 -34.45
CA ALA A 275 29.96 -8.23 -33.20
C ALA A 275 31.01 -8.48 -32.11
N ILE A 276 31.56 -9.70 -32.02
CA ILE A 276 32.64 -10.00 -31.06
C ILE A 276 33.94 -9.30 -31.43
N SER A 277 34.25 -9.16 -32.73
CA SER A 277 35.43 -8.41 -33.19
C SER A 277 35.32 -6.91 -32.85
N ASN A 278 34.12 -6.33 -32.94
CA ASN A 278 33.87 -4.97 -32.48
C ASN A 278 33.99 -4.83 -30.95
N LEU A 279 33.54 -5.84 -30.19
CA LEU A 279 33.67 -5.88 -28.73
C LEU A 279 35.14 -6.00 -28.29
N GLU A 280 35.94 -6.74 -29.05
CA GLU A 280 37.40 -6.82 -28.85
C GLU A 280 38.08 -5.49 -29.13
N SER A 281 37.69 -4.77 -30.19
CA SER A 281 38.19 -3.42 -30.47
C SER A 281 37.87 -2.44 -29.34
N THR A 282 36.61 -2.41 -28.88
CA THR A 282 36.21 -1.53 -27.77
C THR A 282 36.87 -1.92 -26.45
N LYS A 283 37.13 -3.20 -26.21
CA LYS A 283 37.93 -3.66 -25.06
C LYS A 283 39.37 -3.12 -25.14
N ILE A 284 39.99 -3.14 -26.31
CA ILE A 284 41.34 -2.60 -26.52
C ILE A 284 41.34 -1.09 -26.25
N ASP A 285 40.35 -0.36 -26.76
CA ASP A 285 40.21 1.09 -26.53
C ASP A 285 40.03 1.43 -25.05
N LEU A 286 39.23 0.65 -24.33
CA LEU A 286 39.03 0.82 -22.88
C LEU A 286 40.27 0.50 -22.04
N LEU A 287 41.09 -0.46 -22.49
CA LEU A 287 42.37 -0.78 -21.83
C LEU A 287 43.43 0.28 -22.09
N ASN A 288 43.40 0.91 -23.27
CA ASN A 288 44.31 1.98 -23.66
C ASN A 288 43.94 3.35 -23.05
N ASN A 289 42.67 3.57 -22.71
CA ASN A 289 42.15 4.85 -22.18
C ASN A 289 42.20 5.02 -20.64
N ASN A 290 43.07 4.29 -19.93
CA ASN A 290 43.31 4.54 -18.50
C ASN A 290 44.04 5.87 -18.19
N GLY A 291 43.97 6.88 -19.09
CA GLY A 291 44.80 8.08 -19.02
C GLY A 291 44.23 9.42 -19.46
N HIS A 292 43.21 9.54 -20.33
CA HIS A 292 42.78 10.87 -20.79
C HIS A 292 41.28 11.06 -21.05
N THR A 293 40.83 12.25 -20.64
CA THR A 293 39.47 12.79 -20.67
C THR A 293 38.96 12.98 -22.10
N PHE A 294 37.80 12.42 -22.44
CA PHE A 294 37.18 12.59 -23.75
C PHE A 294 36.46 13.95 -23.83
N LYS A 295 37.21 14.98 -24.23
CA LYS A 295 36.68 16.07 -25.06
C LYS A 295 37.20 15.84 -26.47
N ASP A 296 36.33 16.09 -27.44
CA ASP A 296 36.58 16.14 -28.88
C ASP A 296 36.32 14.84 -29.67
N MET A 297 35.05 14.65 -30.04
CA MET A 297 34.73 14.27 -31.41
C MET A 297 33.29 14.70 -31.78
N VAL A 298 33.10 16.01 -31.87
CA VAL A 298 32.12 16.64 -32.76
C VAL A 298 32.94 17.60 -33.62
N GLN A 299 33.37 17.15 -34.81
CA GLN A 299 33.56 18.00 -36.00
C GLN A 299 34.03 17.13 -37.17
N SER A 300 33.11 16.58 -37.95
CA SER A 300 33.25 16.44 -39.42
C SER A 300 32.02 15.76 -40.01
N GLN A 301 31.03 16.58 -40.36
CA GLN A 301 30.33 16.59 -41.65
C GLN A 301 28.98 17.28 -41.49
N ILE A 302 29.01 18.62 -41.55
CA ILE A 302 27.89 19.41 -42.03
C ILE A 302 28.22 19.78 -43.47
N LEU A 303 27.43 19.28 -44.42
CA LEU A 303 27.13 19.95 -45.67
C LEU A 303 25.64 19.67 -45.93
N MET A 304 24.83 20.73 -45.83
CA MET A 304 23.38 20.76 -46.08
C MET A 304 23.08 20.83 -47.60
N PRO A 305 21.83 21.00 -48.06
CA PRO A 305 20.51 20.59 -47.54
C PRO A 305 19.70 19.79 -48.60
N THR A 306 18.76 18.95 -48.19
CA THR A 306 17.59 18.67 -49.07
C THR A 306 16.33 18.40 -48.25
N GLU A 307 15.23 18.84 -48.83
CA GLU A 307 13.91 19.17 -48.29
C GLU A 307 13.19 18.10 -47.46
N GLN A 308 12.38 18.58 -46.51
CA GLN A 308 11.40 17.78 -45.75
C GLN A 308 10.30 17.23 -46.67
N PRO A 309 9.69 16.10 -46.28
CA PRO A 309 8.30 16.21 -45.85
C PRO A 309 8.06 15.61 -44.46
N GLN A 310 7.18 16.27 -43.71
CA GLN A 310 6.70 15.87 -42.38
C GLN A 310 5.87 14.58 -42.46
N ILE A 311 6.16 13.61 -41.58
CA ILE A 311 5.30 12.45 -41.32
C ILE A 311 4.88 12.48 -39.83
N PRO A 312 3.59 12.27 -39.50
CA PRO A 312 3.06 12.39 -38.13
C PRO A 312 3.64 11.36 -37.15
N ILE A 313 3.85 11.79 -35.90
CA ILE A 313 4.27 10.96 -34.78
C ILE A 313 3.07 10.13 -34.29
N GLU A 314 3.02 8.85 -34.62
CA GLU A 314 2.18 7.87 -33.92
C GLU A 314 2.89 7.42 -32.63
N GLN A 315 2.19 7.52 -31.50
CA GLN A 315 2.67 6.96 -30.23
C GLN A 315 2.61 5.42 -30.30
N PRO A 316 3.65 4.68 -29.85
CA PRO A 316 3.63 3.23 -29.93
C PRO A 316 2.61 2.66 -28.94
N LYS A 317 1.57 2.04 -29.48
CA LYS A 317 0.61 1.21 -28.76
C LYS A 317 1.30 -0.09 -28.36
N VAL A 318 1.72 -0.20 -27.10
CA VAL A 318 2.30 -1.43 -26.55
C VAL A 318 1.20 -2.49 -26.46
N GLU A 319 1.28 -3.54 -27.27
CA GLU A 319 0.35 -4.67 -27.21
C GLU A 319 0.82 -5.71 -26.18
N LEU A 320 -0.14 -6.27 -25.42
CA LEU A 320 0.08 -7.23 -24.32
C LEU A 320 0.90 -8.48 -24.69
N LYS A 321 1.06 -8.78 -25.97
CA LYS A 321 1.83 -9.91 -26.48
C LYS A 321 3.35 -9.69 -26.48
N ASP A 322 3.79 -8.44 -26.32
CA ASP A 322 5.21 -8.06 -26.36
C ASP A 322 5.88 -8.04 -24.96
N ILE A 323 5.14 -8.35 -23.90
CA ILE A 323 5.67 -8.50 -22.54
C ILE A 323 6.10 -9.96 -22.33
N ARG A 324 7.39 -10.27 -22.54
CA ARG A 324 7.97 -11.56 -22.13
C ARG A 324 8.32 -11.53 -20.65
N ILE A 325 7.60 -12.32 -19.84
CA ILE A 325 7.99 -12.64 -18.46
C ILE A 325 8.81 -13.93 -18.50
N ASP A 326 10.13 -13.80 -18.51
CA ASP A 326 11.00 -14.97 -18.51
C ASP A 326 10.95 -15.72 -17.17
N GLY A 327 10.39 -16.92 -17.22
CA GLY A 327 11.05 -18.10 -16.69
C GLY A 327 11.39 -18.15 -15.19
N ARG A 328 10.50 -17.75 -14.29
CA ARG A 328 10.52 -18.32 -12.91
C ARG A 328 9.24 -19.10 -12.66
N LYS A 329 9.35 -20.43 -12.70
CA LYS A 329 8.34 -21.34 -12.14
C LYS A 329 8.12 -20.97 -10.66
N LEU A 330 7.08 -20.19 -10.40
CA LEU A 330 6.67 -19.80 -9.06
C LEU A 330 6.15 -21.05 -8.34
N LYS A 331 7.00 -21.65 -7.50
CA LYS A 331 6.52 -22.57 -6.48
C LYS A 331 5.55 -21.78 -5.61
N ARG A 332 4.29 -22.21 -5.59
CA ARG A 332 3.29 -21.77 -4.59
C ARG A 332 3.85 -22.11 -3.21
N LYS A 333 4.59 -21.19 -2.60
CA LYS A 333 4.95 -21.30 -1.19
C LYS A 333 3.70 -20.95 -0.40
N GLY A 334 3.02 -21.97 0.10
CA GLY A 334 1.99 -21.79 1.13
C GLY A 334 2.56 -21.06 2.35
N ARG A 335 1.67 -20.65 3.25
CA ARG A 335 1.95 -20.04 4.55
C ARG A 335 3.21 -20.66 5.18
N PRO A 336 4.31 -19.92 5.39
CA PRO A 336 5.49 -20.50 6.01
C PRO A 336 5.15 -20.88 7.46
N LYS A 337 4.93 -22.17 7.70
CA LYS A 337 5.06 -22.79 9.01
C LYS A 337 6.56 -23.02 9.24
N GLY A 338 7.29 -21.95 9.53
CA GLY A 338 8.74 -21.98 9.68
C GLY A 338 9.16 -21.16 10.91
N VAL A 339 9.85 -21.82 11.83
CA VAL A 339 10.24 -21.35 13.16
C VAL A 339 11.12 -20.07 13.10
N ASP A 340 11.83 -19.85 11.99
CA ASP A 340 12.94 -18.86 11.89
C ASP A 340 12.66 -17.59 11.05
N THR A 341 11.49 -17.45 10.44
CA THR A 341 11.14 -16.25 9.65
C THR A 341 9.94 -15.50 10.24
N THR A 342 9.97 -14.17 10.20
CA THR A 342 8.86 -13.30 10.60
C THR A 342 7.71 -13.42 9.61
N VAL A 343 6.53 -12.89 9.98
CA VAL A 343 5.34 -12.90 9.11
C VAL A 343 5.55 -12.11 7.81
N ILE A 344 6.53 -11.21 7.81
CA ILE A 344 6.96 -10.41 6.64
C ILE A 344 8.17 -11.00 5.90
N GLY A 345 8.60 -12.23 6.25
CA GLY A 345 9.66 -12.93 5.52
C GLY A 345 11.10 -12.51 5.87
N LEU A 346 11.29 -11.70 6.90
CA LEU A 346 12.62 -11.39 7.44
C LEU A 346 13.08 -12.53 8.37
N LYS A 347 14.39 -12.78 8.48
CA LYS A 347 14.92 -13.74 9.45
C LYS A 347 14.70 -13.19 10.87
N LYS A 348 14.17 -14.02 11.78
CA LYS A 348 14.11 -13.67 13.20
C LYS A 348 15.53 -13.64 13.77
N LYS A 349 15.93 -12.52 14.39
CA LYS A 349 17.18 -12.49 15.15
C LYS A 349 17.02 -13.40 16.37
N LYS A 350 17.97 -14.34 16.56
CA LYS A 350 17.99 -15.24 17.71
C LYS A 350 18.35 -14.42 18.94
N LYS A 351 17.52 -14.44 19.97
CA LYS A 351 17.91 -13.92 21.29
C LYS A 351 19.18 -14.64 21.74
N ALA A 352 20.27 -13.90 21.92
CA ALA A 352 21.43 -14.42 22.63
C ALA A 352 20.99 -14.76 24.06
N ASN A 353 20.94 -16.05 24.40
CA ASN A 353 20.70 -16.49 25.76
C ASN A 353 21.90 -16.07 26.61
N ASN A 354 21.75 -14.98 27.36
CA ASN A 354 22.68 -14.61 28.41
C ASN A 354 22.46 -15.61 29.57
N LYS A 355 23.29 -16.65 29.63
CA LYS A 355 23.36 -17.53 30.81
C LYS A 355 24.12 -16.77 31.90
N GLU A 356 23.39 -16.17 32.83
CA GLU A 356 23.94 -15.76 34.12
C GLU A 356 24.46 -17.01 34.85
N GLY A 357 25.77 -17.01 35.10
CA GLY A 357 26.41 -17.97 35.99
C GLY A 357 26.06 -17.64 37.44
N VAL A 358 25.07 -18.33 38.00
CA VAL A 358 24.87 -18.40 39.45
C VAL A 358 25.91 -19.36 40.01
N MET A 359 27.05 -18.82 40.43
CA MET A 359 28.01 -19.54 41.26
C MET A 359 27.42 -19.66 42.67
N LYS A 360 27.02 -20.88 43.04
CA LYS A 360 26.74 -21.26 44.42
C LYS A 360 28.05 -21.21 45.21
N ILE A 361 28.12 -20.39 46.25
CA ILE A 361 29.11 -20.55 47.31
C ILE A 361 28.43 -21.36 48.42
N ALA A 362 28.98 -22.55 48.66
CA ALA A 362 28.70 -23.37 49.83
C ALA A 362 29.98 -23.36 50.68
N GLN A 363 29.90 -22.72 51.86
CA GLN A 363 30.34 -23.18 53.18
C GLN A 363 30.23 -22.03 54.18
#